data_AF-A0A1V4JVH0-F1
#
_entry.id   AF-A0A1V4JVH0-F1
#
_cell.length_a   1.000
_cell.length_b   1.000
_cell.length_c   1.000
_cell.angle_alpha   90.00
_cell.angle_beta   90.00
_cell.angle_gamma   90.00
#
_symmetry.space_group_name_H-M   'P 1'
#
loop_
_entity.id
_entity.type
_entity.pdbx_description
1 polymer ?
#
loop_
_entity_poly.entity_id
_entity_poly.type
_entity_poly.pdbx_seq_one_letter_code
_entity_poly.pdbx_strand_id
1 'polypeptide(L)'
;MCMITISVLDYPHCTVYDLPELTAESLEAGDNNQFCWRNLFSCINLLRILNKLTKWKHSRTMMLVVFKSAPILKRALKVKQAMMQLYVLKLLKIQTKYLGRQWRKSNMKTMSAIYQKVRHRMNDDWAYGNDIDARPWDFQAEECTLRANIEAFNSRRYDSPQDSEFAPVDNCLQSVLGQRLELPEDFHYSYELWLEREGGLPWQRDAGSNQRGRTVRGMILIRCTVRNPLRDCV
;
A
#
# COMPACT_ATOMS: atom_id res chain seq x y z
N MET A 1 5.98 31.17 -5.18
CA MET A 1 6.11 29.73 -4.81
C MET A 1 6.61 29.67 -3.37
N CYS A 2 5.72 29.63 -2.37
CA CYS A 2 6.17 29.32 -1.02
C CYS A 2 6.23 27.81 -0.88
N MET A 3 7.44 27.25 -0.89
CA MET A 3 7.66 25.95 -0.26
C MET A 3 7.45 26.17 1.24
N ILE A 4 6.32 25.71 1.75
CA ILE A 4 6.12 25.58 3.19
C ILE A 4 7.02 24.41 3.61
N THR A 5 8.28 24.71 3.96
CA THR A 5 9.15 23.80 4.69
C THR A 5 8.58 23.70 6.10
N ILE A 6 7.87 22.61 6.37
CA ILE A 6 7.36 22.32 7.71
C ILE A 6 8.51 21.62 8.43
N SER A 7 9.17 22.31 9.36
CA SER A 7 10.36 21.84 10.08
C SER A 7 10.14 20.54 10.86
N VAL A 8 8.90 20.18 11.22
CA VAL A 8 8.57 18.87 11.82
C VAL A 8 8.65 17.70 10.83
N LEU A 9 8.75 17.99 9.53
CA LEU A 9 8.72 17.00 8.43
C LEU A 9 10.10 16.70 7.83
N ASP A 10 11.14 17.48 8.17
CA ASP A 10 12.49 17.13 7.75
C ASP A 10 13.04 16.03 8.65
N TYR A 11 13.66 15.03 8.03
CA TYR A 11 14.49 14.08 8.75
C TYR A 11 15.65 14.88 9.39
N PRO A 12 15.94 14.72 10.69
CA PRO A 12 15.47 13.67 11.60
C PRO A 12 14.31 14.06 12.55
N HIS A 13 13.71 15.25 12.39
CA HIS A 13 12.72 15.81 13.32
C HIS A 13 11.47 14.92 13.49
N CYS A 14 11.06 14.22 12.44
CA CYS A 14 9.94 13.27 12.46
C CYS A 14 10.23 11.91 13.11
N THR A 15 11.48 11.69 13.56
CA THR A 15 11.96 10.46 14.21
C THR A 15 12.51 10.69 15.61
N VAL A 16 12.94 11.91 15.93
CA VAL A 16 13.61 12.24 17.21
C VAL A 16 12.65 12.84 18.24
N TYR A 17 11.54 13.43 17.81
CA TYR A 17 10.59 14.10 18.69
C TYR A 17 9.30 13.30 18.82
N ASP A 18 8.74 13.24 20.03
CA ASP A 18 7.44 12.61 20.29
C ASP A 18 6.35 13.35 19.52
N LEU A 19 5.72 12.65 18.57
CA LEU A 19 4.53 13.15 17.91
C LEU A 19 3.34 13.06 18.88
N PRO A 20 2.43 14.04 18.87
CA PRO A 20 1.20 13.96 19.66
C PRO A 20 0.46 12.66 19.40
N GLU A 21 0.05 12.00 20.48
CA GLU A 21 -0.67 10.74 20.43
C GLU A 21 -2.09 10.97 19.91
N LEU A 22 -2.45 10.30 18.81
CA LEU A 22 -3.80 10.38 18.22
C LEU A 22 -4.76 9.52 19.05
N THR A 23 -5.35 10.10 20.09
CA THR A 23 -6.45 9.47 20.86
C THR A 23 -7.81 9.79 20.22
N ALA A 24 -8.83 8.95 20.46
CA ALA A 24 -10.18 9.18 19.95
C ALA A 24 -10.74 10.54 20.43
N GLU A 25 -10.43 10.93 21.66
CA GLU A 25 -10.82 12.20 22.28
C GLU A 25 -10.17 13.42 21.59
N SER A 26 -8.89 13.30 21.19
CA SER A 26 -8.18 14.36 20.44
C SER A 26 -8.73 14.58 19.02
N LEU A 27 -9.44 13.60 18.46
CA LEU A 27 -10.08 13.67 17.15
C LEU A 27 -11.46 14.34 17.20
N GLU A 28 -12.14 14.29 18.35
CA GLU A 28 -13.46 14.90 18.56
C GLU A 28 -13.37 16.37 18.99
N ALA A 29 -12.28 16.77 19.66
CA ALA A 29 -11.96 18.15 19.98
C ALA A 29 -11.50 18.89 18.71
N GLY A 30 -12.45 19.36 17.91
CA GLY A 30 -12.30 19.89 16.56
C GLY A 30 -11.46 21.16 16.36
N ASP A 31 -10.44 21.42 17.19
CA ASP A 31 -9.63 22.64 17.12
C ASP A 31 -8.12 22.44 16.96
N ASN A 32 -7.61 21.20 16.83
CA ASN A 32 -6.26 20.99 16.31
C ASN A 32 -6.23 19.80 15.37
N ASN A 33 -5.83 20.07 14.14
CA ASN A 33 -5.83 19.19 12.97
C ASN A 33 -4.81 18.03 13.14
N GLN A 34 -4.99 17.17 14.15
CA GLN A 34 -4.16 15.99 14.37
C GLN A 34 -4.58 14.93 13.35
N PHE A 35 -3.81 14.85 12.27
CA PHE A 35 -3.89 13.74 11.32
C PHE A 35 -2.54 13.05 11.26
N CYS A 36 -2.55 11.72 11.24
CA CYS A 36 -1.32 10.95 11.05
C CYS A 36 -0.72 11.27 9.66
N TRP A 37 0.38 12.03 9.64
CA TRP A 37 1.01 12.48 8.40
C TRP A 37 1.51 11.31 7.54
N ARG A 38 1.97 10.21 8.14
CA ARG A 38 2.35 8.98 7.41
C ARG A 38 1.18 8.44 6.59
N ASN A 39 -0.02 8.43 7.18
CA ASN A 39 -1.24 7.98 6.50
C ASN A 39 -1.66 8.96 5.42
N LEU A 40 -1.63 10.27 5.70
CA LEU A 40 -1.94 11.31 4.72
C LEU A 40 -0.99 11.27 3.52
N PHE A 41 0.32 11.19 3.75
CA PHE A 41 1.34 11.09 2.72
C PHE A 41 1.13 9.84 1.87
N SER A 42 0.91 8.69 2.50
CA SER A 42 0.59 7.43 1.82
C SER A 42 -0.66 7.56 0.96
N CYS A 43 -1.74 8.14 1.50
CA CYS A 43 -2.98 8.38 0.76
C CYS A 43 -2.76 9.29 -0.46
N ILE A 44 -2.01 10.38 -0.31
CA ILE A 44 -1.67 11.28 -1.42
C ILE A 44 -0.90 10.52 -2.51
N ASN A 45 0.08 9.70 -2.14
CA ASN A 45 0.86 8.93 -3.10
C ASN A 45 0.01 7.89 -3.83
N LEU A 46 -0.85 7.16 -3.11
CA LEU A 46 -1.80 6.23 -3.72
C LEU A 46 -2.73 6.95 -4.69
N LEU A 47 -3.26 8.11 -4.32
CA LEU A 47 -4.09 8.94 -5.21
C LEU A 47 -3.30 9.39 -6.45
N ARG A 48 -2.01 9.74 -6.32
CA ARG A 48 -1.14 10.12 -7.45
C ARG A 48 -0.91 8.96 -8.41
N ILE A 49 -0.61 7.77 -7.87
CA ILE A 49 -0.44 6.55 -8.66
C ILE A 49 -1.76 6.22 -9.37
N LEU A 50 -2.89 6.27 -8.66
CA LEU A 50 -4.19 6.01 -9.25
C LEU A 50 -4.53 7.00 -10.38
N ASN A 51 -4.19 8.28 -10.21
CA ASN A 51 -4.30 9.27 -11.28
C ASN A 51 -3.46 8.90 -12.51
N LYS A 52 -2.21 8.45 -12.32
CA LYS A 52 -1.34 8.00 -13.44
C LYS A 52 -1.91 6.77 -14.15
N LEU A 53 -2.47 5.83 -13.40
CA LEU A 53 -3.04 4.61 -13.95
C LEU A 53 -4.27 4.89 -14.82
N THR A 54 -5.10 5.86 -14.42
CA THR A 54 -6.43 6.10 -15.01
C THR A 54 -6.46 7.20 -16.07
N LYS A 55 -5.52 8.14 -16.02
CA LYS A 55 -5.45 9.26 -16.97
C LYS A 55 -5.37 8.75 -18.41
N TRP A 56 -6.31 9.20 -19.25
CA TRP A 56 -6.45 8.80 -20.66
C TRP A 56 -6.70 7.31 -20.89
N LYS A 57 -7.15 6.58 -19.85
CA LYS A 57 -7.46 5.16 -19.93
C LYS A 57 -8.93 4.95 -19.55
N HIS A 58 -9.78 4.88 -20.58
CA HIS A 58 -11.23 4.73 -20.42
C HIS A 58 -11.58 3.45 -19.66
N SER A 59 -10.98 2.30 -20.01
CA SER A 59 -11.17 1.01 -19.33
C SER A 59 -10.98 1.09 -17.82
N ARG A 60 -9.83 1.63 -17.38
CA ARG A 60 -9.46 1.74 -15.96
C ARG A 60 -10.35 2.73 -15.22
N THR A 61 -10.77 3.80 -15.90
CA THR A 61 -11.74 4.76 -15.33
C THR A 61 -13.11 4.12 -15.18
N MET A 62 -13.54 3.32 -16.15
CA MET A 62 -14.80 2.57 -16.10
C MET A 62 -14.77 1.53 -14.98
N MET A 63 -13.66 0.82 -14.80
CA MET A 63 -13.45 -0.10 -13.67
C MET A 63 -13.65 0.60 -12.32
N LEU A 64 -13.11 1.82 -12.14
CA LEU A 64 -13.35 2.62 -10.93
C LEU A 64 -14.82 2.98 -10.70
N VAL A 65 -15.58 3.19 -11.76
CA VAL A 65 -17.02 3.52 -11.70
C VAL A 65 -17.83 2.27 -11.34
N VAL A 66 -17.49 1.12 -11.92
CA VAL A 66 -18.09 -0.19 -11.59
C VAL A 66 -17.90 -0.52 -10.13
N PHE A 67 -16.68 -0.35 -9.60
CA PHE A 67 -16.37 -0.55 -8.18
C PHE A 67 -16.87 0.56 -7.25
N LYS A 68 -17.73 1.47 -7.72
CA LYS A 68 -18.34 2.53 -6.91
C LYS A 68 -17.31 3.35 -6.12
N SER A 69 -16.18 3.69 -6.75
CA SER A 69 -15.12 4.45 -6.08
C SER A 69 -15.50 5.90 -5.76
N ALA A 70 -16.42 6.50 -6.52
CA ALA A 70 -16.83 7.90 -6.35
C ALA A 70 -17.33 8.25 -4.93
N PRO A 71 -18.20 7.48 -4.27
CA PRO A 71 -18.54 7.65 -2.85
C PRO A 71 -17.33 7.69 -1.90
N ILE A 72 -16.33 6.82 -2.11
CA ILE A 72 -15.12 6.76 -1.28
C ILE A 72 -14.30 8.04 -1.47
N LEU A 73 -14.08 8.43 -2.73
CA LEU A 73 -13.39 9.66 -3.10
C LEU A 73 -14.12 10.90 -2.55
N LYS A 74 -15.45 10.95 -2.61
CA LYS A 74 -16.24 12.03 -2.00
C LYS A 74 -16.03 12.12 -0.48
N ARG A 75 -15.95 11.00 0.23
CA ARG A 75 -15.62 11.00 1.67
C ARG A 75 -14.22 11.54 1.93
N ALA A 76 -13.26 11.18 1.08
CA ALA A 76 -11.88 11.68 1.17
C ALA A 76 -11.76 13.21 1.00
N LEU A 77 -12.72 13.88 0.33
CA LEU A 77 -12.75 15.35 0.24
C LEU A 77 -12.97 16.05 1.60
N LYS A 78 -13.49 15.35 2.61
CA LYS A 78 -13.67 15.92 3.96
C LYS A 78 -12.33 16.28 4.62
N VAL A 79 -11.25 15.59 4.23
CA VAL A 79 -9.89 15.91 4.71
C VAL A 79 -9.48 17.26 4.11
N LYS A 80 -9.28 18.27 4.98
CA LYS A 80 -8.97 19.66 4.60
C LYS A 80 -7.49 19.84 4.20
N GLN A 81 -6.97 18.96 3.32
CA GLN A 81 -5.61 19.04 2.80
C GLN A 81 -5.63 19.24 1.28
N ALA A 82 -5.01 20.34 0.82
CA ALA A 82 -5.16 20.83 -0.55
C ALA A 82 -4.68 19.85 -1.64
N MET A 83 -3.55 19.18 -1.43
CA MET A 83 -2.99 18.23 -2.41
C MET A 83 -3.85 16.97 -2.54
N MET A 84 -4.28 16.41 -1.41
CA MET A 84 -5.18 15.26 -1.37
C MET A 84 -6.49 15.59 -2.07
N GLN A 85 -7.13 16.72 -1.70
CA GLN A 85 -8.36 17.18 -2.34
C GLN A 85 -8.18 17.37 -3.85
N LEU A 86 -7.05 17.95 -4.30
CA LEU A 86 -6.79 18.13 -5.73
C LEU A 86 -6.72 16.80 -6.49
N TYR A 87 -6.01 15.80 -5.96
CA TYR A 87 -5.91 14.49 -6.62
C TYR A 87 -7.22 13.70 -6.58
N VAL A 88 -8.00 13.83 -5.51
CA VAL A 88 -9.35 13.28 -5.41
C VAL A 88 -10.27 13.93 -6.45
N LEU A 89 -10.26 15.26 -6.58
CA LEU A 89 -11.07 15.98 -7.56
C LEU A 89 -10.69 15.62 -9.01
N LYS A 90 -9.41 15.39 -9.30
CA LYS A 90 -8.97 14.90 -10.62
C LYS A 90 -9.55 13.52 -10.95
N LEU A 91 -9.59 12.60 -9.98
CA LEU A 91 -10.19 11.27 -10.17
C LEU A 91 -11.71 11.36 -10.33
N LEU A 92 -12.38 12.21 -9.55
CA LEU A 92 -13.81 12.43 -9.69
C LEU A 92 -14.15 13.04 -11.05
N LYS A 93 -13.35 14.01 -11.52
CA LYS A 93 -13.48 14.64 -12.85
C LYS A 93 -13.51 13.61 -13.98
N ILE A 94 -12.56 12.70 -14.05
CA ILE A 94 -12.53 11.70 -15.13
C ILE A 94 -13.70 10.70 -15.05
N GLN A 95 -14.20 10.42 -13.84
CA GLN A 95 -15.33 9.50 -13.65
C GLN A 95 -16.68 10.12 -14.01
N THR A 96 -16.85 11.45 -13.95
CA THR A 96 -18.17 12.07 -14.15
C THR A 96 -18.76 11.85 -15.54
N LYS A 97 -17.91 11.56 -16.54
CA LYS A 97 -18.33 11.20 -17.90
C LYS A 97 -19.25 9.97 -17.86
N TYR A 98 -18.91 8.99 -17.03
CA TYR A 98 -19.59 7.68 -16.92
C TYR A 98 -20.65 7.63 -15.81
N LEU A 99 -20.61 8.53 -14.82
CA LEU A 99 -21.60 8.55 -13.72
C LEU A 99 -22.97 9.10 -14.14
N GLY A 100 -23.06 9.72 -15.32
CA GLY A 100 -24.32 10.20 -15.90
C GLY A 100 -24.85 11.52 -15.35
N ARG A 101 -25.94 12.01 -15.97
CA ARG A 101 -26.53 13.34 -15.70
C ARG A 101 -27.12 13.47 -14.29
N GLN A 102 -27.81 12.44 -13.80
CA GLN A 102 -28.46 12.46 -12.48
C GLN A 102 -27.47 12.58 -11.33
N TRP A 103 -26.33 11.89 -11.45
CA TRP A 103 -25.25 12.01 -10.48
C TRP A 103 -24.71 13.44 -10.45
N ARG A 104 -24.48 14.09 -11.61
CA ARG A 104 -24.02 15.48 -11.64
C ARG A 104 -24.99 16.41 -10.90
N LYS A 105 -26.30 16.33 -11.18
CA LYS A 105 -27.34 17.15 -10.52
C LYS A 105 -27.29 17.04 -8.99
N SER A 106 -27.20 15.82 -8.46
CA SER A 106 -27.13 15.56 -7.01
C SER A 106 -25.77 15.87 -6.37
N ASN A 107 -24.74 16.15 -7.17
CA ASN A 107 -23.36 16.38 -6.72
C ASN A 107 -22.81 17.76 -7.13
N MET A 108 -23.67 18.78 -7.21
CA MET A 108 -23.27 20.12 -7.64
C MET A 108 -22.09 20.71 -6.86
N LYS A 109 -22.03 20.55 -5.54
CA LYS A 109 -20.88 21.00 -4.75
C LYS A 109 -19.55 20.40 -5.24
N THR A 110 -19.57 19.12 -5.62
CA THR A 110 -18.39 18.45 -6.19
C THR A 110 -18.08 18.96 -7.60
N MET A 111 -19.11 19.14 -8.44
CA MET A 111 -18.94 19.72 -9.78
C MET A 111 -18.32 21.13 -9.70
N SER A 112 -18.85 22.00 -8.85
CA SER A 112 -18.31 23.35 -8.62
C SER A 112 -16.85 23.31 -8.14
N ALA A 113 -16.52 22.41 -7.21
CA ALA A 113 -15.14 22.25 -6.74
C ALA A 113 -14.18 21.80 -7.85
N ILE A 114 -14.63 20.94 -8.77
CA ILE A 114 -13.84 20.57 -9.96
C ILE A 114 -13.63 21.80 -10.85
N TYR A 115 -14.68 22.59 -11.10
CA TYR A 115 -14.56 23.81 -11.91
C TYR A 115 -13.56 24.82 -11.32
N GLN A 116 -13.56 24.99 -10.00
CA GLN A 116 -12.71 25.95 -9.31
C GLN A 116 -11.25 25.49 -9.18
N LYS A 117 -11.01 24.20 -8.90
CA LYS A 117 -9.68 23.71 -8.46
C LYS A 117 -8.93 22.88 -9.50
N VAL A 118 -9.61 22.31 -10.50
CA VAL A 118 -8.98 21.44 -11.50
C VAL A 118 -8.84 22.18 -12.82
N ARG A 119 -7.65 22.11 -13.44
CA ARG A 119 -7.39 22.76 -14.73
C ARG A 119 -8.28 22.19 -15.83
N HIS A 120 -8.88 23.07 -16.63
CA HIS A 120 -9.65 22.74 -17.84
C HIS A 120 -8.77 22.81 -19.09
N ARG A 121 -9.11 22.01 -20.10
CA ARG A 121 -8.54 22.07 -21.45
C ARG A 121 -9.69 22.28 -22.42
N MET A 122 -9.43 22.90 -23.57
CA MET A 122 -10.50 23.19 -24.54
C MET A 122 -11.13 21.91 -25.10
N ASN A 123 -10.36 20.84 -25.30
CA ASN A 123 -10.84 19.56 -25.83
C ASN A 123 -11.28 18.58 -24.73
N ASP A 124 -11.55 19.06 -23.51
CA ASP A 124 -11.85 18.21 -22.35
C ASP A 124 -13.35 18.26 -22.02
N ASP A 125 -14.10 17.40 -22.70
CA ASP A 125 -15.57 17.31 -22.59
C ASP A 125 -16.05 16.43 -21.43
N TRP A 126 -15.29 16.36 -20.34
CA TRP A 126 -15.57 15.50 -19.18
C TRP A 126 -16.97 15.71 -18.55
N ALA A 127 -17.54 16.91 -18.70
CA ALA A 127 -18.86 17.28 -18.18
C ALA A 127 -20.01 16.90 -19.13
N TYR A 128 -19.71 16.76 -20.43
CA TYR A 128 -20.66 16.29 -21.43
C TYR A 128 -20.65 14.75 -21.43
N GLY A 129 -21.74 14.18 -20.93
CA GLY A 129 -21.89 12.72 -20.79
C GLY A 129 -22.20 12.07 -22.13
N ASN A 130 -21.20 11.98 -23.01
CA ASN A 130 -21.32 11.34 -24.32
C ASN A 130 -21.21 9.81 -24.24
N ASP A 131 -20.67 9.27 -23.15
CA ASP A 131 -20.39 7.84 -22.99
C ASP A 131 -21.24 7.20 -21.87
N ILE A 132 -22.50 7.63 -21.71
CA ILE A 132 -23.38 7.08 -20.66
C ILE A 132 -23.69 5.60 -20.94
N ASP A 133 -23.72 5.22 -22.21
CA ASP A 133 -24.00 3.85 -22.65
C ASP A 133 -22.74 2.98 -22.72
N ALA A 134 -21.55 3.52 -22.39
CA ALA A 134 -20.33 2.73 -22.37
C ALA A 134 -20.39 1.69 -21.26
N ARG A 135 -20.21 0.43 -21.63
CA ARG A 135 -20.34 -0.73 -20.74
C ARG A 135 -18.95 -1.20 -20.32
N PRO A 136 -18.80 -1.81 -19.12
CA PRO A 136 -17.50 -2.22 -18.62
C PRO A 136 -16.74 -3.18 -19.55
N TRP A 137 -17.47 -4.02 -20.28
CA TRP A 137 -16.92 -4.99 -21.22
C TRP A 137 -16.55 -4.40 -22.58
N ASP A 138 -17.01 -3.19 -22.91
CA ASP A 138 -16.70 -2.57 -24.21
C ASP A 138 -15.18 -2.29 -24.35
N PHE A 139 -14.47 -2.12 -23.23
CA PHE A 139 -13.01 -1.93 -23.21
C PHE A 139 -12.21 -3.22 -22.97
N GLN A 140 -12.88 -4.35 -22.75
CA GLN A 140 -12.21 -5.60 -22.39
C GLN A 140 -11.41 -6.18 -23.56
N ALA A 141 -11.94 -6.06 -24.79
CA ALA A 141 -11.26 -6.54 -25.99
C ALA A 141 -9.93 -5.80 -26.24
N GLU A 142 -9.92 -4.47 -26.10
CA GLU A 142 -8.71 -3.65 -26.23
C GLU A 142 -7.68 -3.98 -25.14
N GLU A 143 -8.10 -4.13 -23.88
CA GLU A 143 -7.20 -4.49 -22.78
C GLU A 143 -6.65 -5.92 -22.93
N CYS A 144 -7.46 -6.89 -23.37
CA CYS A 144 -7.00 -8.24 -23.67
C CYS A 144 -5.94 -8.24 -24.80
N THR A 145 -6.19 -7.48 -25.86
CA THR A 145 -5.25 -7.32 -26.98
C THR A 145 -3.94 -6.68 -26.51
N LEU A 146 -4.02 -5.62 -25.70
CA LEU A 146 -2.85 -4.97 -25.12
C LEU A 146 -2.05 -5.93 -24.23
N ARG A 147 -2.73 -6.71 -23.40
CA ARG A 147 -2.10 -7.70 -22.52
C ARG A 147 -1.35 -8.77 -23.34
N ALA A 148 -2.00 -9.32 -24.36
CA ALA A 148 -1.38 -10.30 -25.25
C ALA A 148 -0.13 -9.74 -25.95
N ASN A 149 -0.17 -8.47 -26.39
CA ASN A 149 0.98 -7.80 -27.00
C ASN A 149 2.13 -7.59 -26.01
N ILE A 150 1.83 -7.20 -24.77
CA ILE A 150 2.83 -7.05 -23.70
C ILE A 150 3.48 -8.40 -23.39
N GLU A 151 2.68 -9.46 -23.27
CA GLU A 151 3.14 -10.82 -22.99
C GLU A 151 4.01 -11.34 -24.13
N ALA A 152 3.57 -11.22 -25.39
CA ALA A 152 4.36 -11.60 -26.55
C ALA A 152 5.66 -10.78 -26.69
N PHE A 153 5.69 -9.52 -26.24
CA PHE A 153 6.93 -8.75 -26.17
C PHE A 153 7.85 -9.27 -25.07
N ASN A 154 7.32 -9.49 -23.87
CA ASN A 154 8.08 -9.97 -22.72
C ASN A 154 8.67 -11.37 -22.97
N SER A 155 7.88 -12.31 -23.51
CA SER A 155 8.39 -13.65 -23.86
C SER A 155 9.45 -13.59 -24.96
N ARG A 156 9.35 -12.68 -25.93
CA ARG A 156 10.42 -12.54 -26.92
C ARG A 156 11.72 -11.97 -26.33
N ARG A 157 11.64 -11.16 -25.27
CA ARG A 157 12.78 -10.38 -24.77
C ARG A 157 13.41 -10.89 -23.48
N TYR A 158 12.62 -11.55 -22.63
CA TYR A 158 12.98 -11.93 -21.26
C TYR A 158 12.81 -13.44 -20.96
N ASP A 159 12.11 -14.21 -21.79
CA ASP A 159 12.00 -15.69 -21.65
C ASP A 159 13.24 -16.45 -22.18
N SER A 160 14.33 -15.75 -22.46
CA SER A 160 15.64 -16.43 -22.54
C SER A 160 15.87 -17.10 -21.18
N PRO A 161 16.30 -18.37 -21.11
CA PRO A 161 16.38 -19.10 -19.85
C PRO A 161 17.25 -18.31 -18.88
N GLN A 162 16.62 -17.66 -17.90
CA GLN A 162 17.28 -17.09 -16.76
C GLN A 162 18.03 -18.23 -16.08
N ASP A 163 19.31 -18.02 -15.76
CA ASP A 163 20.05 -18.86 -14.84
C ASP A 163 19.14 -19.25 -13.66
N SER A 164 19.22 -20.51 -13.24
CA SER A 164 18.40 -21.10 -12.17
C SER A 164 18.33 -20.25 -10.89
N GLU A 165 19.24 -19.29 -10.71
CA GLU A 165 19.31 -18.32 -9.63
C GLU A 165 18.12 -17.34 -9.56
N PHE A 166 17.46 -17.03 -10.69
CA PHE A 166 16.34 -16.08 -10.73
C PHE A 166 14.96 -16.75 -10.88
N ALA A 167 14.90 -18.07 -10.70
CA ALA A 167 13.62 -18.77 -10.64
C ALA A 167 12.78 -18.25 -9.46
N PRO A 168 11.45 -18.14 -9.61
CA PRO A 168 10.59 -17.73 -8.51
C PRO A 168 10.76 -18.70 -7.33
N VAL A 169 11.26 -18.18 -6.22
CA VAL A 169 11.47 -18.95 -4.98
C VAL A 169 10.12 -19.29 -4.37
N ASP A 170 10.00 -20.52 -3.84
CA ASP A 170 8.82 -20.93 -3.10
C ASP A 170 8.70 -20.13 -1.79
N ASN A 171 7.68 -19.28 -1.72
CA ASN A 171 7.40 -18.44 -0.55
C ASN A 171 6.42 -19.10 0.44
N CYS A 172 6.01 -20.35 0.21
CA CYS A 172 5.14 -21.08 1.11
C CYS A 172 5.93 -21.57 2.33
N LEU A 173 5.73 -20.94 3.49
CA LEU A 173 6.39 -21.33 4.75
C LEU A 173 6.24 -22.82 5.07
N GLN A 174 5.09 -23.42 4.75
CA GLN A 174 4.85 -24.85 5.00
C GLN A 174 5.69 -25.76 4.09
N SER A 175 5.95 -25.31 2.86
CA SER A 175 6.84 -26.01 1.92
C SER A 175 8.29 -25.89 2.36
N VAL A 176 8.74 -24.68 2.75
CA VAL A 176 10.10 -24.40 3.23
C VAL A 176 10.42 -25.16 4.52
N LEU A 177 9.51 -25.16 5.50
CA LEU A 177 9.70 -25.86 6.78
C LEU A 177 9.56 -27.39 6.66
N GLY A 178 8.94 -27.87 5.57
CA GLY A 178 8.82 -29.29 5.27
C GLY A 178 10.02 -29.88 4.53
N GLN A 179 10.92 -29.04 4.01
CA GLN A 179 12.11 -29.50 3.29
C GLN A 179 13.17 -30.01 4.27
N ARG A 180 13.73 -31.18 3.95
CA ARG A 180 14.86 -31.76 4.68
C ARG A 180 16.14 -31.05 4.19
N LEU A 181 16.56 -30.04 4.94
CA LEU A 181 17.85 -29.38 4.71
C LEU A 181 18.97 -30.31 5.20
N GLU A 182 19.86 -30.73 4.31
CA GLU A 182 21.10 -31.39 4.71
C GLU A 182 22.06 -30.32 5.20
N LEU A 183 22.38 -30.38 6.50
CA LEU A 183 23.36 -29.49 7.10
C LEU A 183 24.76 -30.04 6.82
N PRO A 184 25.76 -29.18 6.56
CA PRO A 184 27.17 -29.58 6.47
C PRO A 184 27.61 -30.36 7.71
N GLU A 185 28.49 -31.35 7.56
CA GLU A 185 28.96 -32.21 8.66
C GLU A 185 29.59 -31.42 9.82
N ASP A 186 30.24 -30.29 9.50
CA ASP A 186 30.90 -29.38 10.42
C ASP A 186 29.96 -28.31 11.02
N PHE A 187 28.70 -28.27 10.59
CA PHE A 187 27.72 -27.28 11.06
C PHE A 187 27.57 -27.31 12.57
N HIS A 188 27.51 -28.51 13.17
CA HIS A 188 27.38 -28.67 14.63
C HIS A 188 28.53 -27.99 15.38
N TYR A 189 29.76 -28.24 14.95
CA TYR A 189 30.95 -27.67 15.58
C TYR A 189 31.03 -26.16 15.40
N SER A 190 30.79 -25.69 14.18
CA SER A 190 30.78 -24.25 13.85
C SER A 190 29.68 -23.50 14.60
N TYR A 191 28.53 -24.12 14.79
CA TYR A 191 27.40 -23.55 15.53
C TYR A 191 27.65 -23.50 17.04
N GLU A 192 28.26 -24.53 17.62
CA GLU A 192 28.66 -24.52 19.03
C GLU A 192 29.72 -23.44 19.31
N LEU A 193 30.74 -23.32 18.46
CA LEU A 193 31.73 -22.23 18.52
C LEU A 193 31.07 -20.85 18.40
N TRP A 194 30.09 -20.70 17.52
CA TRP A 194 29.35 -19.45 17.38
C TRP A 194 28.53 -19.12 18.65
N LEU A 195 27.86 -20.12 19.24
CA LEU A 195 27.15 -19.97 20.52
C LEU A 195 28.07 -19.59 21.67
N GLU A 196 29.27 -20.16 21.74
CA GLU A 196 30.25 -19.80 22.76
C GLU A 196 30.79 -18.38 22.57
N ARG A 197 30.93 -17.95 21.32
CA ARG A 197 31.48 -16.63 20.96
C ARG A 197 30.47 -15.49 21.08
N GLU A 198 29.21 -15.72 20.70
CA GLU A 198 28.14 -14.69 20.67
C GLU A 198 27.11 -14.88 21.80
N GLY A 199 26.93 -16.09 22.33
CA GLY A 199 25.96 -16.46 23.37
C GLY A 199 26.45 -16.28 24.81
N GLY A 200 27.58 -15.58 25.00
CA GLY A 200 28.17 -15.27 26.31
C GLY A 200 27.39 -14.26 27.16
N LEU A 201 26.12 -14.54 27.46
CA LEU A 201 25.42 -13.97 28.62
C LEU A 201 24.83 -15.13 29.44
N PRO A 202 25.07 -15.18 30.76
CA PRO A 202 24.82 -16.38 31.54
C PRO A 202 23.31 -16.60 31.70
N TRP A 203 22.79 -17.61 31.01
CA TRP A 203 21.55 -18.25 31.43
C TRP A 203 21.83 -18.99 32.74
N GLN A 204 21.25 -18.46 33.83
CA GLN A 204 21.29 -19.07 35.16
C GLN A 204 20.95 -20.56 35.07
N ARG A 205 21.92 -21.40 35.45
CA ARG A 205 21.70 -22.80 35.81
C ARG A 205 21.02 -22.82 37.17
N ASP A 206 19.70 -22.91 37.18
CA ASP A 206 18.95 -23.43 38.32
C ASP A 206 18.03 -24.56 37.85
N ALA A 207 17.86 -25.53 38.77
CA ALA A 207 17.04 -26.74 38.70
C ALA A 207 17.69 -28.00 38.08
N GLY A 208 18.38 -28.74 38.95
CA GLY A 208 17.84 -30.00 39.49
C GLY A 208 17.42 -31.10 38.52
N SER A 209 18.25 -32.15 38.48
CA SER A 209 17.87 -33.57 38.35
C SER A 209 16.55 -33.91 37.65
N ASN A 210 16.59 -34.33 36.38
CA ASN A 210 16.12 -35.65 35.94
C ASN A 210 16.44 -35.85 34.44
N GLN A 211 17.20 -36.89 34.12
CA GLN A 211 17.46 -37.31 32.74
C GLN A 211 16.21 -37.97 32.15
N ARG A 212 15.71 -37.46 31.03
CA ARG A 212 15.23 -38.26 29.87
C ARG A 212 14.71 -37.38 28.72
N GLY A 213 15.33 -37.55 27.55
CA GLY A 213 14.76 -37.31 26.22
C GLY A 213 14.37 -35.88 25.85
N ARG A 214 15.28 -35.12 25.22
CA ARG A 214 14.91 -33.93 24.43
C ARG A 214 15.33 -34.11 22.98
N THR A 215 14.34 -34.48 22.16
CA THR A 215 14.35 -34.40 20.71
C THR A 215 14.55 -32.93 20.29
N VAL A 216 15.36 -32.68 19.27
CA VAL A 216 15.70 -31.35 18.72
C VAL A 216 14.52 -30.74 17.92
N ARG A 217 13.33 -30.73 18.52
CA ARG A 217 12.14 -30.05 17.99
C ARG A 217 11.91 -28.81 18.85
N GLY A 218 12.57 -27.70 18.51
CA GLY A 218 12.26 -26.43 19.18
C GLY A 218 13.34 -25.35 19.19
N MET A 219 14.35 -25.38 18.31
CA MET A 219 15.46 -24.42 18.37
C MET A 219 15.53 -23.39 17.24
N ILE A 220 14.49 -23.25 16.42
CA ILE A 220 14.38 -22.15 15.44
C ILE A 220 13.11 -21.36 15.73
N LEU A 221 13.01 -20.77 16.92
CA LEU A 221 11.96 -19.78 17.18
C LEU A 221 12.37 -18.76 18.26
N ILE A 222 13.48 -18.03 18.07
CA ILE A 222 13.69 -16.74 18.76
C ILE A 222 14.52 -15.82 17.84
N ARG A 223 13.83 -14.96 17.08
CA ARG A 223 14.13 -13.52 16.86
C ARG A 223 13.25 -12.93 15.75
N CYS A 224 11.94 -13.05 15.91
CA CYS A 224 10.98 -12.16 15.25
C CYS A 224 9.97 -11.68 16.28
N THR A 225 10.43 -11.01 17.34
CA THR A 225 9.55 -10.15 18.14
C THR A 225 9.35 -8.85 17.39
N VAL A 226 8.33 -8.85 16.52
CA VAL A 226 7.56 -7.66 16.19
C VAL A 226 7.10 -7.05 17.50
N ARG A 227 7.55 -5.84 17.84
CA ARG A 227 6.95 -5.03 18.91
C ARG A 227 5.47 -4.87 18.59
N ASN A 228 4.61 -5.56 19.33
CA ASN A 228 3.17 -5.39 19.30
C ASN A 228 2.77 -4.63 20.57
N PRO A 229 2.52 -3.31 20.52
CA PRO A 229 2.18 -2.52 21.70
C PRO A 229 0.66 -2.48 21.87
N LEU A 230 0.02 -3.62 22.13
CA LEU A 230 -1.40 -3.67 22.49
C LEU A 230 -1.65 -4.95 23.31
N ARG A 231 -1.38 -4.88 24.60
CA ARG A 231 -1.98 -5.75 25.64
C ARG A 231 -1.56 -5.24 27.03
N ASP A 232 -2.04 -4.05 27.36
CA ASP A 232 -2.21 -3.57 28.73
C ASP A 232 -3.47 -2.73 28.78
N CYS A 233 -4.61 -3.42 28.81
CA CYS A 233 -5.87 -2.93 29.40
C CYS A 233 -6.62 -4.18 29.87
N VAL A 234 -6.97 -4.13 31.15
CA VAL A 234 -7.59 -5.15 32.03
C VAL A 234 -8.76 -5.89 31.40
#